data_AF-A0A8J5IPN4-F1
#
_entry.id   AF-A0A8J5IPN4-F1
#
_cell.length_a   1.000
_cell.length_b   1.000
_cell.length_c   1.000
_cell.angle_alpha   90.00
_cell.angle_beta   90.00
_cell.angle_gamma   90.00
#
_symmetry.space_group_name_H-M   'P 1'
#
loop_
_entity.id
_entity.type
_entity.pdbx_description
1 polymer ?
#
loop_
_entity_poly.entity_id
_entity_poly.type
_entity_poly.pdbx_seq_one_letter_code
_entity_poly.pdbx_strand_id
1 'polypeptide(L)'
;MLHLWPSVVQDLASLGAKVLFKNFCKSRTYFHVSTRQLQVVLLKVALLVGVKVYSATGFKAIVSPSPEENGGNLFYSIKTEPQIPIAEYTAVLGATGTNDVIAEPAGITRFVFSRNESLGIVCYFPNLETTDEMKTKEFSWTTRLGHHMLDKMRDVGIDLENIVYFRGDMHYLVMTPKRQNLLIHGVVKQSYADSKDLVRKENVNHDALNMFVKNIVKFAGITRKTDFTRVNLIDFSQLTRADKPASIMASHGKKLYVGLVGDSLLEPVWHEGVGTCRGFLSALDSAWMIARIGRKTDEQLLADRQIAYQVVQRLSGHHRDEMQKNVRKYTVDPRTRYIVDFPRVC
;
A
#
# COMPACT_ATOMS: atom_id res chain seq x y z
N MET A 1 -2.50 -10.28 2.68
CA MET A 1 -3.69 -9.66 3.30
C MET A 1 -3.34 -8.25 3.69
N LEU A 2 -4.30 -7.33 3.68
CA LEU A 2 -4.13 -5.93 4.00
C LEU A 2 -4.86 -5.63 5.31
N HIS A 3 -4.16 -5.05 6.29
CA HIS A 3 -4.77 -4.55 7.51
C HIS A 3 -5.55 -3.25 7.23
N LEU A 4 -6.73 -3.12 7.82
CA LEU A 4 -7.63 -1.98 7.64
C LEU A 4 -7.78 -1.22 8.95
N TRP A 5 -7.60 0.09 8.90
CA TRP A 5 -7.94 0.96 10.03
C TRP A 5 -9.45 1.15 10.14
N PRO A 6 -9.98 1.49 11.33
CA PRO A 6 -11.40 1.72 11.54
C PRO A 6 -12.02 2.74 10.56
N SER A 7 -11.27 3.78 10.18
CA SER A 7 -11.71 4.77 9.18
C SER A 7 -11.93 4.14 7.81
N VAL A 8 -11.02 3.28 7.36
CA VAL A 8 -11.14 2.58 6.07
C VAL A 8 -12.27 1.55 6.10
N VAL A 9 -12.45 0.85 7.22
CA VAL A 9 -13.58 -0.07 7.40
C VAL A 9 -14.90 0.67 7.30
N GLN A 10 -15.02 1.82 7.97
CA GLN A 10 -16.21 2.67 7.92
C GLN A 10 -16.49 3.16 6.50
N ASP A 11 -15.46 3.64 5.79
CA ASP A 11 -15.55 4.13 4.41
C ASP A 11 -16.03 3.03 3.45
N LEU A 12 -15.36 1.86 3.47
CA LEU A 12 -15.77 0.70 2.68
C LEU A 12 -17.18 0.22 3.02
N ALA A 13 -17.56 0.24 4.29
CA ALA A 13 -18.92 -0.11 4.71
C ALA A 13 -19.95 0.89 4.13
N SER A 14 -19.66 2.19 4.11
CA SER A 14 -20.52 3.20 3.48
C SER A 14 -20.61 3.07 1.95
N LEU A 15 -19.56 2.56 1.31
CA LEU A 15 -19.57 2.21 -0.12
C LEU A 15 -20.28 0.87 -0.41
N GLY A 16 -20.89 0.23 0.59
CA GLY A 16 -21.65 -1.00 0.40
C GLY A 16 -20.78 -2.26 0.35
N ALA A 17 -19.56 -2.25 0.90
CA ALA A 17 -18.67 -3.43 0.86
C ALA A 17 -19.30 -4.70 1.45
N LYS A 18 -20.17 -4.58 2.46
CA LYS A 18 -20.91 -5.73 3.03
C LYS A 18 -21.90 -6.37 2.04
N VAL A 19 -22.44 -5.59 1.10
CA VAL A 19 -23.32 -6.08 0.05
C VAL A 19 -22.49 -6.75 -1.05
N LEU A 20 -21.38 -6.12 -1.43
CA LEU A 20 -20.54 -6.57 -2.54
C LEU A 20 -19.61 -7.74 -2.18
N PHE A 21 -19.30 -7.90 -0.90
CA PHE A 21 -18.46 -8.94 -0.32
C PHE A 21 -19.02 -9.35 1.05
N LYS A 22 -19.81 -10.44 1.08
CA LYS A 22 -20.51 -10.92 2.28
C LYS A 22 -19.58 -11.22 3.46
N ASN A 23 -18.35 -11.63 3.19
CA ASN A 23 -17.34 -11.94 4.22
C ASN A 23 -16.53 -10.71 4.69
N PHE A 24 -16.87 -9.49 4.25
CA PHE A 24 -16.17 -8.27 4.64
C PHE A 24 -16.18 -8.08 6.16
N CYS A 25 -14.99 -7.94 6.75
CA CYS A 25 -14.79 -7.77 8.19
C CYS A 25 -15.47 -8.86 9.06
N LYS A 26 -15.45 -10.12 8.62
CA LYS A 26 -15.96 -11.27 9.39
C LYS A 26 -15.13 -11.55 10.65
N SER A 27 -13.83 -11.24 10.63
CA SER A 27 -13.00 -11.34 11.84
C SER A 27 -13.37 -10.27 12.85
N ARG A 28 -13.48 -10.69 14.13
CA ARG A 28 -13.71 -9.80 15.27
C ARG A 28 -12.41 -9.28 15.89
N THR A 29 -11.26 -9.83 15.51
CA THR A 29 -9.97 -9.55 16.14
C THR A 29 -9.15 -8.55 15.33
N TYR A 30 -9.08 -8.74 14.01
CA TYR A 30 -8.33 -7.86 13.11
C TYR A 30 -9.19 -7.53 11.90
N PHE A 31 -9.25 -6.25 11.55
CA PHE A 31 -9.86 -5.84 10.29
C PHE A 31 -8.85 -6.02 9.17
N HIS A 32 -9.11 -6.95 8.27
CA HIS A 32 -8.27 -7.19 7.12
C HIS A 32 -9.08 -7.64 5.90
N VAL A 33 -8.47 -7.53 4.73
CA VAL A 33 -9.03 -7.96 3.45
C VAL A 33 -7.91 -8.37 2.52
N SER A 34 -8.14 -9.31 1.59
CA SER A 34 -7.13 -9.62 0.58
C SER A 34 -7.09 -8.49 -0.46
N THR A 35 -5.91 -8.23 -1.04
CA THR A 35 -5.73 -7.20 -2.07
C THR A 35 -6.72 -7.40 -3.23
N ARG A 36 -6.88 -8.65 -3.68
CA ARG A 36 -7.82 -9.01 -4.75
C ARG A 36 -9.27 -8.67 -4.39
N GLN A 37 -9.73 -9.03 -3.18
CA GLN A 37 -11.10 -8.74 -2.78
C GLN A 37 -11.35 -7.22 -2.67
N LEU A 38 -10.39 -6.47 -2.13
CA LEU A 38 -10.48 -5.01 -2.08
C LEU A 38 -10.57 -4.40 -3.48
N GLN A 39 -9.73 -4.85 -4.41
CA GLN A 39 -9.76 -4.42 -5.81
C GLN A 39 -11.12 -4.72 -6.46
N VAL A 40 -11.67 -5.91 -6.27
CA VAL A 40 -12.97 -6.30 -6.84
C VAL A 40 -14.11 -5.47 -6.25
N VAL A 41 -14.12 -5.22 -4.94
CA VAL A 41 -15.15 -4.37 -4.30
C VAL A 41 -15.08 -2.95 -4.85
N LEU A 42 -13.90 -2.34 -4.86
CA LEU A 42 -13.74 -0.96 -5.34
C LEU A 42 -13.99 -0.83 -6.85
N LEU A 43 -13.63 -1.84 -7.66
CA LEU A 43 -13.94 -1.88 -9.09
C LEU A 43 -15.45 -1.91 -9.34
N LYS A 44 -16.20 -2.75 -8.61
CA LYS A 44 -17.67 -2.79 -8.72
C LYS A 44 -18.29 -1.43 -8.38
N VAL A 45 -17.84 -0.79 -7.30
CA VAL A 45 -18.30 0.55 -6.92
C VAL A 45 -17.97 1.57 -8.00
N ALA A 46 -16.74 1.59 -8.51
CA ALA A 46 -16.31 2.50 -9.56
C ALA A 46 -17.16 2.37 -10.83
N LEU A 47 -17.44 1.14 -11.27
CA LEU A 47 -18.28 0.88 -12.45
C LEU A 47 -19.73 1.36 -12.23
N LEU A 48 -20.29 1.16 -11.04
CA LEU A 48 -21.66 1.61 -10.71
C LEU A 48 -21.81 3.13 -10.75
N VAL A 49 -20.75 3.88 -10.42
CA VAL A 49 -20.76 5.35 -10.49
C VAL A 49 -20.27 5.90 -11.83
N GLY A 50 -20.12 5.04 -12.85
CA GLY A 50 -19.81 5.45 -14.22
C GLY A 50 -18.33 5.65 -14.53
N VAL A 51 -17.41 5.17 -13.69
CA VAL A 51 -15.98 5.21 -14.00
C VAL A 51 -15.67 4.30 -15.19
N LYS A 52 -15.05 4.87 -16.23
CA LYS A 52 -14.59 4.10 -17.39
C LYS A 52 -13.25 3.43 -17.06
N VAL A 53 -13.22 2.11 -17.16
CA VAL A 53 -12.02 1.30 -16.88
C VAL A 53 -11.53 0.64 -18.17
N TYR A 54 -10.27 0.89 -18.53
CA TYR A 54 -9.59 0.19 -19.62
C TYR A 54 -8.61 -0.83 -19.02
N SER A 55 -8.92 -2.11 -19.17
CA SER A 55 -8.05 -3.20 -18.71
C SER A 55 -6.97 -3.54 -19.72
N ALA A 56 -5.86 -4.14 -19.27
CA ALA A 56 -4.74 -4.54 -20.13
C ALA A 56 -4.19 -3.39 -20.99
N THR A 57 -4.22 -2.17 -20.46
CA THR A 57 -3.73 -0.95 -21.10
C THR A 57 -2.64 -0.33 -20.24
N GLY A 58 -1.45 -0.16 -20.80
CA GLY A 58 -0.32 0.50 -20.15
C GLY A 58 -0.32 2.00 -20.41
N PHE A 59 -0.17 2.80 -19.36
CA PHE A 59 0.16 4.22 -19.51
C PHE A 59 1.59 4.38 -20.02
N LYS A 60 1.81 5.28 -20.97
CA LYS A 60 3.14 5.52 -21.56
C LYS A 60 3.67 6.92 -21.30
N ALA A 61 2.86 7.95 -21.52
CA ALA A 61 3.30 9.33 -21.34
C ALA A 61 2.13 10.31 -21.20
N ILE A 62 2.42 11.44 -20.55
CA ILE A 62 1.63 12.67 -20.67
C ILE A 62 2.05 13.35 -21.98
N VAL A 63 1.09 13.73 -22.81
CA VAL A 63 1.32 14.49 -24.04
C VAL A 63 0.95 15.94 -23.78
N SER A 64 1.93 16.83 -23.88
CA SER A 64 1.69 18.27 -23.73
C SER A 64 0.95 18.83 -24.93
N PRO A 65 0.17 19.92 -24.75
CA PRO A 65 -0.41 20.66 -25.85
C PRO A 65 0.66 21.09 -26.85
N SER A 66 0.33 21.06 -28.13
CA SER A 66 1.16 21.59 -29.22
C SER A 66 0.28 22.10 -30.37
N PRO A 67 0.76 23.04 -31.20
CA PRO A 67 -0.02 23.57 -32.31
C PRO A 67 -0.53 22.48 -33.26
N GLU A 68 -1.77 22.65 -33.77
CA GLU A 68 -2.41 21.70 -34.70
C GLU A 68 -1.63 21.56 -36.01
N GLU A 69 -0.88 22.59 -36.42
CA GLU A 69 0.00 22.59 -37.59
C GLU A 69 1.06 21.47 -37.54
N ASN A 70 1.40 20.99 -36.34
CA ASN A 70 2.33 19.87 -36.12
C ASN A 70 1.61 18.53 -35.90
N GLY A 71 0.30 18.44 -36.18
CA GLY A 71 -0.52 17.24 -35.95
C GLY A 71 -0.77 16.93 -34.47
N GLY A 72 -0.60 17.91 -33.59
CA GLY A 72 -0.74 17.75 -32.14
C GLY A 72 -2.08 18.23 -31.59
N ASN A 73 -2.31 17.96 -30.30
CA ASN A 73 -3.54 18.37 -29.62
C ASN A 73 -3.36 19.73 -28.94
N LEU A 74 -4.37 20.60 -28.96
CA LEU A 74 -4.37 21.89 -28.23
C LEU A 74 -4.58 21.75 -26.71
N PHE A 75 -4.58 20.53 -26.20
CA PHE A 75 -4.83 20.18 -24.81
C PHE A 75 -3.89 19.07 -24.33
N TYR A 76 -3.79 18.91 -23.01
CA TYR A 76 -3.09 17.77 -22.43
C TYR A 76 -3.86 16.48 -22.71
N SER A 77 -3.17 15.51 -23.32
CA SER A 77 -3.68 14.16 -23.55
C SER A 77 -2.74 13.11 -22.98
N ILE A 78 -3.11 11.83 -23.08
CA ILE A 78 -2.28 10.72 -22.59
C ILE A 78 -2.03 9.71 -23.70
N LYS A 79 -0.81 9.17 -23.73
CA LYS A 79 -0.42 8.06 -24.59
C LYS A 79 -0.54 6.75 -23.82
N THR A 80 -1.21 5.77 -24.42
CA THR A 80 -1.39 4.43 -23.83
C THR A 80 -1.10 3.33 -24.85
N GLU A 81 -0.93 2.10 -24.38
CA GLU A 81 -0.78 0.92 -25.22
C GLU A 81 -1.64 -0.25 -24.70
N PRO A 82 -2.65 -0.71 -25.46
CA PRO A 82 -3.17 -0.10 -26.70
C PRO A 82 -3.69 1.34 -26.47
N GLN A 83 -3.77 2.13 -27.53
CA GLN A 83 -4.22 3.52 -27.43
C GLN A 83 -5.72 3.59 -27.15
N ILE A 84 -6.09 4.27 -26.07
CA ILE A 84 -7.50 4.60 -25.76
C ILE A 84 -7.94 5.85 -26.53
N PRO A 85 -9.26 6.13 -26.65
CA PRO A 85 -9.75 7.36 -27.25
C PRO A 85 -9.05 8.60 -26.68
N ILE A 86 -8.56 9.46 -27.58
CA ILE A 86 -7.90 10.71 -27.22
C ILE A 86 -8.94 11.65 -26.59
N ALA A 87 -8.59 12.25 -25.47
CA ALA A 87 -9.42 13.18 -24.73
C ALA A 87 -8.54 14.24 -24.04
N GLU A 88 -9.16 15.38 -23.70
CA GLU A 88 -8.56 16.41 -22.85
C GLU A 88 -8.59 15.96 -21.38
N TYR A 89 -7.47 16.14 -20.68
CA TYR A 89 -7.35 15.87 -19.26
C TYR A 89 -6.90 17.12 -18.52
N THR A 90 -7.64 17.49 -17.45
CA THR A 90 -7.26 18.55 -16.52
C THR A 90 -6.39 18.04 -15.37
N ALA A 91 -6.48 16.74 -15.05
CA ALA A 91 -5.70 16.12 -14.00
C ALA A 91 -5.32 14.67 -14.33
N VAL A 92 -4.15 14.24 -13.84
CA VAL A 92 -3.65 12.86 -13.92
C VAL A 92 -3.17 12.43 -12.53
N LEU A 93 -3.67 11.30 -12.03
CA LEU A 93 -3.24 10.74 -10.74
C LEU A 93 -2.45 9.44 -10.95
N GLY A 94 -1.21 9.41 -10.47
CA GLY A 94 -0.36 8.23 -10.46
C GLY A 94 -0.65 7.34 -9.26
N ALA A 95 -1.31 6.21 -9.50
CA ALA A 95 -1.59 5.16 -8.50
C ALA A 95 -1.01 3.79 -8.93
N THR A 96 0.16 3.78 -9.55
CA THR A 96 0.76 2.60 -10.20
C THR A 96 1.65 1.74 -9.29
N GLY A 97 1.65 2.01 -7.99
CA GLY A 97 2.53 1.36 -7.03
C GLY A 97 3.98 1.83 -7.18
N THR A 98 4.95 0.93 -7.00
CA THR A 98 6.38 1.27 -7.09
C THR A 98 6.86 1.53 -8.52
N ASN A 99 6.09 1.08 -9.53
CA ASN A 99 6.34 1.28 -10.97
C ASN A 99 5.78 2.64 -11.43
N ASP A 100 6.21 3.71 -10.78
CA ASP A 100 5.78 5.06 -11.13
C ASP A 100 6.48 5.56 -12.41
N VAL A 101 5.70 6.10 -13.33
CA VAL A 101 6.15 6.69 -14.61
C VAL A 101 5.61 8.11 -14.80
N ILE A 102 4.95 8.66 -13.78
CA ILE A 102 4.25 9.95 -13.83
C ILE A 102 5.02 11.02 -13.04
N ALA A 103 5.76 10.64 -12.01
CA ALA A 103 6.46 11.57 -11.13
C ALA A 103 7.51 12.41 -11.88
N GLU A 104 8.43 11.77 -12.59
CA GLU A 104 9.53 12.47 -13.26
C GLU A 104 9.04 13.48 -14.32
N PRO A 105 8.13 13.13 -15.26
CA PRO A 105 7.57 14.12 -16.21
C PRO A 105 6.86 15.30 -15.53
N ALA A 106 6.33 15.07 -14.32
CA ALA A 106 5.67 16.09 -13.52
C ALA A 106 6.65 16.86 -12.60
N GLY A 107 7.96 16.61 -12.71
CA GLY A 107 8.98 17.23 -11.88
C GLY A 107 8.89 16.84 -10.40
N ILE A 108 8.35 15.66 -10.09
CA ILE A 108 8.29 15.06 -8.76
C ILE A 108 9.43 14.05 -8.63
N THR A 109 10.24 14.15 -7.58
CA THR A 109 11.38 13.26 -7.34
C THR A 109 11.00 12.18 -6.34
N ARG A 110 11.10 10.91 -6.75
CA ARG A 110 11.01 9.76 -5.82
C ARG A 110 12.40 9.37 -5.35
N PHE A 111 12.60 9.24 -4.04
CA PHE A 111 13.88 8.90 -3.44
C PHE A 111 13.72 7.86 -2.32
N VAL A 112 14.81 7.12 -2.07
CA VAL A 112 14.90 6.16 -0.97
C VAL A 112 15.06 6.93 0.34
N PHE A 113 14.09 6.82 1.26
CA PHE A 113 14.12 7.52 2.55
C PHE A 113 14.43 6.62 3.74
N SER A 114 14.40 5.30 3.54
CA SER A 114 14.81 4.31 4.54
C SER A 114 15.66 3.23 3.87
N ARG A 115 16.73 2.82 4.54
CA ARG A 115 17.62 1.71 4.15
C ARG A 115 17.84 0.72 5.30
N ASN A 116 16.99 0.76 6.32
CA ASN A 116 17.09 -0.18 7.42
C ASN A 116 16.83 -1.58 6.89
N GLU A 117 17.74 -2.51 7.17
CA GLU A 117 17.55 -3.89 6.75
C GLU A 117 16.22 -4.43 7.27
N SER A 118 15.40 -4.96 6.36
CA SER A 118 14.11 -5.53 6.67
C SER A 118 13.85 -6.69 5.70
N LEU A 119 14.22 -7.89 6.15
CA LEU A 119 14.00 -9.11 5.40
C LEU A 119 12.64 -9.69 5.79
N GLY A 120 11.80 -10.00 4.83
CA GLY A 120 10.45 -10.49 5.07
C GLY A 120 10.20 -11.86 4.46
N ILE A 121 9.57 -12.75 5.21
CA ILE A 121 8.99 -13.97 4.65
C ILE A 121 7.48 -13.78 4.54
N VAL A 122 6.96 -13.99 3.34
CA VAL A 122 5.51 -14.04 3.09
C VAL A 122 5.13 -15.46 2.72
N CYS A 123 4.15 -15.99 3.43
CA CYS A 123 3.62 -17.33 3.22
C CYS A 123 2.09 -17.31 3.18
N TYR A 124 1.49 -18.07 2.28
CA TYR A 124 0.05 -18.32 2.33
C TYR A 124 -0.34 -19.69 1.80
N PHE A 125 -1.47 -20.20 2.30
CA PHE A 125 -2.07 -21.48 1.93
C PHE A 125 -3.60 -21.43 2.02
N PRO A 126 -4.32 -22.31 1.30
CA PRO A 126 -5.78 -22.35 1.31
C PRO A 126 -6.32 -22.51 2.73
N ASN A 127 -7.37 -21.75 3.03
CA ASN A 127 -8.20 -22.00 4.21
C ASN A 127 -9.38 -22.86 3.74
N LEU A 128 -9.45 -24.12 4.16
CA LEU A 128 -10.55 -25.02 3.80
C LEU A 128 -11.80 -24.81 4.68
N GLU A 129 -11.74 -23.83 5.59
CA GLU A 129 -12.80 -23.49 6.54
C GLU A 129 -13.23 -24.66 7.44
N THR A 130 -12.32 -25.61 7.70
CA THR A 130 -12.59 -26.70 8.64
C THR A 130 -12.79 -26.16 10.06
N THR A 131 -13.49 -26.93 10.92
CA THR A 131 -13.73 -26.55 12.32
C THR A 131 -12.44 -26.20 13.08
N ASP A 132 -11.34 -26.93 12.82
CA ASP A 132 -10.04 -26.69 13.44
C ASP A 132 -9.38 -25.39 12.95
N GLU A 133 -9.39 -25.17 11.62
CA GLU A 133 -8.87 -23.94 11.01
C GLU A 133 -9.65 -22.72 11.52
N MET A 134 -10.96 -22.85 11.70
CA MET A 134 -11.86 -21.80 12.20
C MET A 134 -11.70 -21.51 13.70
N LYS A 135 -11.13 -22.43 14.48
CA LYS A 135 -10.77 -22.22 15.89
C LYS A 135 -9.40 -21.55 16.08
N THR A 136 -8.52 -21.63 15.07
CA THR A 136 -7.18 -21.02 15.15
C THR A 136 -7.30 -19.50 15.33
N LYS A 137 -6.61 -18.94 16.32
CA LYS A 137 -6.68 -17.49 16.61
C LYS A 137 -5.72 -16.72 15.71
N GLU A 138 -6.19 -15.61 15.17
CA GLU A 138 -5.35 -14.62 14.49
C GLU A 138 -4.46 -13.90 15.49
N PHE A 139 -3.29 -13.45 15.06
CA PHE A 139 -2.35 -12.74 15.92
C PHE A 139 -1.41 -11.83 15.15
N SER A 140 -0.84 -10.87 15.88
CA SER A 140 0.22 -9.96 15.43
C SER A 140 1.19 -9.75 16.58
N TRP A 141 2.39 -10.30 16.47
CA TRP A 141 3.45 -10.22 17.48
C TRP A 141 4.59 -9.36 16.97
N THR A 142 5.13 -8.51 17.83
CA THR A 142 6.25 -7.62 17.51
C THR A 142 7.15 -7.43 18.72
N THR A 143 8.46 -7.38 18.49
CA THR A 143 9.47 -7.08 19.52
C THR A 143 9.29 -5.68 20.09
N ARG A 144 8.78 -4.72 19.31
CA ARG A 144 8.52 -3.34 19.77
C ARG A 144 7.53 -3.29 20.94
N LEU A 145 6.66 -4.28 21.06
CA LEU A 145 5.69 -4.41 22.14
C LEU A 145 6.10 -5.48 23.18
N GLY A 146 7.33 -6.01 23.10
CA GLY A 146 7.82 -7.02 24.04
C GLY A 146 6.97 -8.28 24.09
N HIS A 147 6.45 -8.74 22.94
CA HIS A 147 5.51 -9.85 22.94
C HIS A 147 6.20 -11.19 23.27
N HIS A 148 5.94 -11.73 24.48
CA HIS A 148 6.58 -12.92 25.05
C HIS A 148 6.65 -14.17 24.14
N MET A 149 5.73 -14.33 23.19
CA MET A 149 5.78 -15.45 22.24
C MET A 149 7.01 -15.40 21.31
N LEU A 150 7.55 -14.22 21.01
CA LEU A 150 8.78 -14.08 20.24
C LEU A 150 10.01 -14.52 21.04
N ASP A 151 10.01 -14.31 22.36
CA ASP A 151 11.08 -14.81 23.22
C ASP A 151 11.05 -16.34 23.29
N LYS A 152 9.87 -16.95 23.42
CA LYS A 152 9.72 -18.41 23.34
C LYS A 152 10.12 -18.99 21.98
N MET A 153 9.89 -18.26 20.88
CA MET A 153 10.40 -18.66 19.56
C MET A 153 11.92 -18.62 19.53
N ARG A 154 12.53 -17.59 20.13
CA ARG A 154 13.98 -17.46 20.23
C ARG A 154 14.60 -18.61 21.02
N ASP A 155 13.95 -19.07 22.09
CA ASP A 155 14.39 -20.22 22.89
C ASP A 155 14.49 -21.52 22.08
N VAL A 156 13.65 -21.67 21.04
CA VAL A 156 13.71 -22.81 20.10
C VAL A 156 14.54 -22.50 18.83
N GLY A 157 15.30 -21.41 18.84
CA GLY A 157 16.20 -21.02 17.76
C GLY A 157 15.54 -20.27 16.61
N ILE A 158 14.31 -19.77 16.75
CA ILE A 158 13.60 -18.97 15.75
C ILE A 158 13.60 -17.50 16.19
N ASP A 159 14.39 -16.64 15.54
CA ASP A 159 14.53 -15.23 15.93
C ASP A 159 13.89 -14.30 14.89
N LEU A 160 12.71 -13.78 15.25
CA LEU A 160 11.90 -12.88 14.42
C LEU A 160 11.73 -11.52 15.13
N GLU A 161 11.72 -10.46 14.35
CA GLU A 161 11.35 -9.12 14.82
C GLU A 161 9.83 -8.98 14.96
N ASN A 162 9.09 -9.59 14.03
CA ASN A 162 7.63 -9.61 14.04
C ASN A 162 7.09 -10.79 13.25
N ILE A 163 5.84 -11.17 13.55
CA ILE A 163 5.04 -12.13 12.80
C ILE A 163 3.56 -11.78 12.91
N VAL A 164 2.87 -11.84 11.78
CA VAL A 164 1.43 -11.60 11.67
C VAL A 164 0.80 -12.79 10.99
N TYR A 165 -0.30 -13.28 11.56
CA TYR A 165 -1.14 -14.31 10.99
C TYR A 165 -2.59 -13.83 10.88
N PHE A 166 -3.09 -13.81 9.65
CA PHE A 166 -4.47 -13.50 9.32
C PHE A 166 -5.13 -14.69 8.61
N ARG A 167 -6.40 -14.92 8.93
CA ARG A 167 -7.25 -15.95 8.33
C ARG A 167 -8.39 -15.27 7.58
N GLY A 168 -8.30 -15.28 6.26
CA GLY A 168 -9.40 -14.92 5.35
C GLY A 168 -9.73 -16.11 4.45
N ASP A 169 -9.94 -15.83 3.15
CA ASP A 169 -10.05 -16.87 2.11
C ASP A 169 -8.78 -17.76 2.04
N MET A 170 -7.66 -17.24 2.55
CA MET A 170 -6.39 -17.95 2.71
C MET A 170 -5.88 -17.74 4.14
N HIS A 171 -5.10 -18.70 4.63
CA HIS A 171 -4.18 -18.47 5.74
C HIS A 171 -3.00 -17.65 5.23
N TYR A 172 -2.77 -16.49 5.82
CA TYR A 172 -1.73 -15.55 5.41
C TYR A 172 -0.79 -15.27 6.58
N LEU A 173 0.51 -15.43 6.33
CA LEU A 173 1.56 -15.08 7.26
C LEU A 173 2.54 -14.10 6.60
N VAL A 174 2.93 -13.09 7.37
CA VAL A 174 4.09 -12.25 7.09
C VAL A 174 4.94 -12.15 8.35
N MET A 175 6.25 -12.31 8.19
CA MET A 175 7.19 -12.29 9.31
C MET A 175 8.50 -11.65 8.89
N THR A 176 9.22 -11.08 9.85
CA THR A 176 10.53 -10.45 9.63
C THR A 176 11.58 -11.21 10.41
N PRO A 177 12.24 -12.23 9.82
CA PRO A 177 13.35 -12.93 10.44
C PRO A 177 14.62 -12.07 10.47
N LYS A 178 15.48 -12.30 11.46
CA LYS A 178 16.83 -11.71 11.46
C LYS A 178 17.74 -12.43 10.46
N ARG A 179 18.63 -11.68 9.82
CA ARG A 179 19.63 -12.19 8.86
C ARG A 179 20.40 -13.42 9.40
N GLN A 180 20.92 -13.32 10.62
CA GLN A 180 21.67 -14.42 11.24
C GLN A 180 20.83 -15.68 11.42
N ASN A 181 19.53 -15.53 11.67
CA ASN A 181 18.62 -16.66 11.82
C ASN A 181 18.39 -17.37 10.48
N LEU A 182 18.30 -16.63 9.37
CA LEU A 182 18.22 -17.20 8.04
C LEU A 182 19.48 -18.02 7.67
N LEU A 183 20.66 -17.55 8.06
CA LEU A 183 21.93 -18.24 7.82
C LEU A 183 22.05 -19.53 8.63
N ILE A 184 21.79 -19.47 9.93
CA ILE A 184 21.88 -20.63 10.84
C ILE A 184 20.94 -21.76 10.39
N HIS A 185 19.74 -21.41 9.92
CA HIS A 185 18.77 -22.38 9.39
C HIS A 185 19.01 -22.77 7.93
N GLY A 186 20.10 -22.30 7.31
CA GLY A 186 20.45 -22.62 5.93
C GLY A 186 19.46 -22.11 4.89
N VAL A 187 18.57 -21.17 5.26
CA VAL A 187 17.57 -20.56 4.37
C VAL A 187 18.27 -19.72 3.31
N VAL A 188 19.35 -19.04 3.69
CA VAL A 188 20.27 -18.35 2.77
C VAL A 188 21.63 -19.03 2.84
N LYS A 189 22.26 -19.26 1.68
CA LYS A 189 23.50 -20.03 1.58
C LYS A 189 24.72 -19.22 2.03
N GLN A 190 24.76 -17.94 1.67
CA GLN A 190 25.86 -17.02 2.00
C GLN A 190 25.31 -15.70 2.55
N SER A 191 26.11 -15.09 3.44
CA SER A 191 25.82 -13.79 4.03
C SER A 191 26.42 -12.66 3.19
N TYR A 192 25.68 -12.16 2.22
CA TYR A 192 26.09 -10.98 1.47
C TYR A 192 25.95 -9.69 2.29
N ALA A 193 26.74 -8.67 1.95
CA ALA A 193 26.66 -7.36 2.60
C ALA A 193 25.32 -6.66 2.28
N ASP A 194 24.93 -6.65 1.00
CA ASP A 194 23.67 -6.07 0.51
C ASP A 194 22.50 -7.05 0.72
N SER A 195 21.40 -6.56 1.32
CA SER A 195 20.17 -7.31 1.56
C SER A 195 19.52 -7.80 0.26
N LYS A 196 19.68 -7.05 -0.85
CA LYS A 196 19.16 -7.44 -2.17
C LYS A 196 19.80 -8.71 -2.67
N ASP A 197 21.09 -8.88 -2.41
CA ASP A 197 21.86 -10.04 -2.84
C ASP A 197 21.54 -11.26 -1.98
N LEU A 198 21.18 -11.01 -0.72
CA LEU A 198 20.78 -12.05 0.22
C LEU A 198 19.52 -12.79 -0.24
N VAL A 199 18.55 -12.09 -0.84
CA VAL A 199 17.25 -12.65 -1.25
C VAL A 199 17.20 -13.13 -2.72
N ARG A 200 18.34 -13.13 -3.42
CA ARG A 200 18.43 -13.65 -4.79
C ARG A 200 18.10 -15.15 -4.81
N LYS A 201 17.44 -15.59 -5.89
CA LYS A 201 16.98 -16.98 -6.05
C LYS A 201 18.12 -17.99 -5.89
N GLU A 202 19.32 -17.63 -6.33
CA GLU A 202 20.50 -18.49 -6.29
C GLU A 202 21.03 -18.67 -4.87
N ASN A 203 20.85 -17.65 -4.01
CA ASN A 203 21.28 -17.67 -2.62
C ASN A 203 20.23 -18.28 -1.68
N VAL A 204 18.95 -18.28 -2.06
CA VAL A 204 17.86 -18.83 -1.24
C VAL A 204 17.75 -20.34 -1.43
N ASN A 205 17.85 -21.10 -0.34
CA ASN A 205 17.48 -22.51 -0.32
C ASN A 205 15.98 -22.64 -0.05
N HIS A 206 15.21 -22.96 -1.09
CA HIS A 206 13.75 -23.04 -0.99
C HIS A 206 13.24 -24.17 -0.09
N ASP A 207 13.97 -25.29 0.01
CA ASP A 207 13.57 -26.41 0.87
C ASP A 207 13.78 -26.03 2.35
N ALA A 208 14.94 -25.45 2.67
CA ALA A 208 15.22 -24.92 4.00
C ALA A 208 14.24 -23.81 4.39
N LEU A 209 13.92 -22.89 3.46
CA LEU A 209 12.90 -21.86 3.66
C LEU A 209 11.52 -22.47 3.98
N ASN A 210 11.11 -23.50 3.23
CA ASN A 210 9.83 -24.17 3.43
C ASN A 210 9.77 -24.85 4.81
N MET A 211 10.83 -25.56 5.19
CA MET A 211 10.95 -26.21 6.50
C MET A 211 10.98 -25.21 7.65
N PHE A 212 11.70 -24.10 7.49
CA PHE A 212 11.73 -23.02 8.47
C PHE A 212 10.33 -22.46 8.74
N VAL A 213 9.56 -22.18 7.68
CA VAL A 213 8.17 -21.69 7.83
C VAL A 213 7.23 -22.75 8.39
N LYS A 214 7.41 -24.04 8.05
CA LYS A 214 6.65 -25.15 8.67
C LYS A 214 6.87 -25.19 10.19
N ASN A 215 8.11 -25.03 10.65
CA ASN A 215 8.43 -25.01 12.07
C ASN A 215 7.76 -23.83 12.79
N ILE A 216 7.76 -22.64 12.17
CA ILE A 216 7.07 -21.45 12.69
C ILE A 216 5.56 -21.67 12.78
N VAL A 217 4.93 -22.19 11.72
CA VAL A 217 3.49 -22.51 11.68
C VAL A 217 3.11 -23.50 12.77
N LYS A 218 3.92 -24.56 12.95
CA LYS A 218 3.73 -25.57 14.00
C LYS A 218 3.86 -24.95 15.39
N PHE A 219 4.91 -24.16 15.62
CA PHE A 219 5.15 -23.50 16.90
C PHE A 219 4.00 -22.54 17.26
N ALA A 220 3.53 -21.76 16.28
CA ALA A 220 2.43 -20.82 16.47
C ALA A 220 1.05 -21.49 16.67
N GLY A 221 0.97 -22.82 16.58
CA GLY A 221 -0.26 -23.57 16.73
C GLY A 221 -1.26 -23.33 15.59
N ILE A 222 -0.77 -22.96 14.40
CA ILE A 222 -1.63 -22.74 13.24
C ILE A 222 -1.98 -24.10 12.62
N THR A 223 -3.26 -24.39 12.53
CA THR A 223 -3.73 -25.61 11.88
C THR A 223 -3.50 -25.50 10.37
N ARG A 224 -2.70 -26.41 9.82
CA ARG A 224 -2.39 -26.49 8.39
C ARG A 224 -2.90 -27.82 7.82
N LYS A 225 -3.92 -27.78 6.97
CA LYS A 225 -4.48 -28.97 6.28
C LYS A 225 -3.95 -29.16 4.86
N THR A 226 -3.31 -28.14 4.29
CA THR A 226 -2.81 -28.13 2.90
C THR A 226 -1.36 -27.68 2.83
N ASP A 227 -0.71 -27.92 1.69
CA ASP A 227 0.61 -27.34 1.44
C ASP A 227 0.58 -25.83 1.20
N PHE A 228 1.76 -25.23 1.34
CA PHE A 228 1.94 -23.81 1.05
C PHE A 228 1.74 -23.57 -0.44
N THR A 229 0.85 -22.63 -0.78
CA THR A 229 0.74 -22.16 -2.16
C THR A 229 1.98 -21.36 -2.55
N ARG A 230 2.52 -20.58 -1.60
CA ARG A 230 3.72 -19.78 -1.81
C ARG A 230 4.43 -19.51 -0.50
N VAL A 231 5.76 -19.60 -0.54
CA VAL A 231 6.67 -19.11 0.52
C VAL A 231 7.79 -18.35 -0.16
N ASN A 232 7.90 -17.05 0.14
CA ASN A 232 8.91 -16.20 -0.46
C ASN A 232 9.64 -15.41 0.61
N LEU A 233 10.97 -15.37 0.51
CA LEU A 233 11.81 -14.37 1.14
C LEU A 233 11.87 -13.13 0.23
N ILE A 234 11.70 -11.94 0.81
CA ILE A 234 11.58 -10.66 0.12
C ILE A 234 12.41 -9.63 0.89
N ASP A 235 13.06 -8.71 0.18
CA ASP A 235 13.73 -7.56 0.76
C ASP A 235 12.78 -6.35 0.80
N PHE A 236 12.49 -5.84 2.00
CA PHE A 236 11.71 -4.63 2.27
C PHE A 236 12.58 -3.46 2.75
N SER A 237 13.91 -3.56 2.62
CA SER A 237 14.85 -2.62 3.24
C SER A 237 14.79 -1.23 2.62
N GLN A 238 14.58 -1.17 1.30
CA GLN A 238 14.49 0.09 0.57
C GLN A 238 13.04 0.52 0.46
N LEU A 239 12.70 1.61 1.12
CA LEU A 239 11.40 2.26 0.99
C LEU A 239 11.58 3.58 0.27
N THR A 240 10.73 3.81 -0.74
CA THR A 240 10.74 5.06 -1.50
C THR A 240 9.55 5.95 -1.17
N ARG A 241 9.74 7.26 -1.35
CA ARG A 241 8.69 8.28 -1.24
C ARG A 241 8.95 9.42 -2.21
N ALA A 242 7.91 10.17 -2.54
CA ALA A 242 8.02 11.41 -3.30
C ALA A 242 8.44 12.59 -2.40
N ASP A 243 9.16 13.54 -2.96
CA ASP A 243 9.50 14.83 -2.32
C ASP A 243 8.25 15.70 -2.13
N LYS A 244 7.37 15.71 -3.12
CA LYS A 244 6.08 16.40 -3.11
C LYS A 244 4.97 15.49 -3.64
N PRO A 245 3.72 15.68 -3.18
CA PRO A 245 2.62 14.80 -3.52
C PRO A 245 1.95 15.13 -4.84
N ALA A 246 2.17 16.34 -5.35
CA ALA A 246 1.55 16.86 -6.54
C ALA A 246 2.39 17.99 -7.15
N SER A 247 2.14 18.26 -8.41
CA SER A 247 2.71 19.38 -9.16
C SER A 247 1.72 19.81 -10.26
N ILE A 248 1.99 20.97 -10.86
CA ILE A 248 1.20 21.50 -11.97
C ILE A 248 2.13 21.70 -13.15
N MET A 249 1.85 21.00 -14.24
CA MET A 249 2.52 21.20 -15.52
C MET A 249 1.80 22.31 -16.28
N ALA A 250 2.54 23.19 -16.94
CA ALA A 250 1.98 24.25 -17.76
C ALA A 250 2.66 24.29 -19.13
N SER A 251 1.87 24.37 -20.20
CA SER A 251 2.35 24.45 -21.57
C SER A 251 1.27 25.09 -22.44
N HIS A 252 1.66 26.01 -23.32
CA HIS A 252 0.75 26.74 -24.23
C HIS A 252 -0.50 27.31 -23.53
N GLY A 253 -0.34 27.89 -22.34
CA GLY A 253 -1.45 28.47 -21.56
C GLY A 253 -2.43 27.46 -20.95
N LYS A 254 -2.20 26.16 -21.12
CA LYS A 254 -2.96 25.08 -20.48
C LYS A 254 -2.21 24.56 -19.26
N LYS A 255 -2.96 24.06 -18.28
CA LYS A 255 -2.44 23.46 -17.05
C LYS A 255 -2.90 22.02 -16.91
N LEU A 256 -2.02 21.17 -16.38
CA LEU A 256 -2.32 19.81 -15.98
C LEU A 256 -1.90 19.59 -14.53
N TYR A 257 -2.85 19.19 -13.70
CA TYR A 257 -2.62 18.89 -12.29
C TYR A 257 -2.22 17.43 -12.15
N VAL A 258 -1.01 17.17 -11.67
CA VAL A 258 -0.48 15.83 -11.51
C VAL A 258 -0.34 15.52 -10.02
N GLY A 259 -0.79 14.34 -9.58
CA GLY A 259 -0.67 13.92 -8.18
C GLY A 259 -0.34 12.44 -8.05
N LEU A 260 0.32 12.06 -6.94
CA LEU A 260 0.62 10.67 -6.62
C LEU A 260 -0.28 10.16 -5.48
N VAL A 261 -0.62 8.86 -5.52
CA VAL A 261 -1.55 8.19 -4.59
C VAL A 261 -1.06 6.79 -4.24
N GLY A 262 -1.13 6.41 -2.97
CA GLY A 262 -0.71 5.08 -2.50
C GLY A 262 0.80 4.89 -2.56
N ASP A 263 1.24 3.68 -2.92
CA ASP A 263 2.67 3.31 -2.86
C ASP A 263 3.55 4.09 -3.85
N SER A 264 2.98 4.71 -4.89
CA SER A 264 3.73 5.65 -5.77
C SER A 264 4.13 6.92 -5.02
N LEU A 265 3.28 7.37 -4.08
CA LEU A 265 3.53 8.52 -3.23
C LEU A 265 4.46 8.17 -2.05
N LEU A 266 4.11 7.11 -1.32
CA LEU A 266 4.80 6.71 -0.10
C LEU A 266 4.66 5.21 0.13
N GLU A 267 5.76 4.48 -0.03
CA GLU A 267 5.77 3.04 0.21
C GLU A 267 5.55 2.71 1.70
N PRO A 268 4.67 1.75 2.01
CA PRO A 268 4.39 1.38 3.39
C PRO A 268 5.35 0.32 3.91
N VAL A 269 5.59 0.36 5.21
CA VAL A 269 6.13 -0.78 5.95
C VAL A 269 5.01 -1.79 6.18
N TRP A 270 5.07 -2.96 5.54
CA TRP A 270 3.92 -3.88 5.50
C TRP A 270 3.49 -4.38 6.88
N HIS A 271 4.44 -4.66 7.77
CA HIS A 271 4.16 -5.15 9.12
C HIS A 271 3.52 -4.09 10.04
N GLU A 272 3.63 -2.80 9.72
CA GLU A 272 2.96 -1.74 10.49
C GLU A 272 1.47 -1.57 10.12
N GLY A 273 1.00 -2.24 9.04
CA GLY A 273 -0.41 -2.25 8.67
C GLY A 273 -0.97 -0.86 8.33
N VAL A 274 -0.13 0.04 7.82
CA VAL A 274 -0.48 1.43 7.48
C VAL A 274 -0.74 1.68 6.00
N GLY A 275 -0.33 0.77 5.12
CA GLY A 275 -0.37 0.98 3.66
C GLY A 275 -1.76 1.33 3.13
N THR A 276 -2.78 0.54 3.46
CA THR A 276 -4.14 0.80 3.00
C THR A 276 -4.70 2.11 3.54
N CYS A 277 -4.41 2.45 4.79
CA CYS A 277 -4.85 3.71 5.39
C CYS A 277 -4.22 4.93 4.69
N ARG A 278 -2.88 4.94 4.56
CA ARG A 278 -2.16 6.01 3.87
C ARG A 278 -2.60 6.13 2.41
N GLY A 279 -2.83 5.00 1.72
CA GLY A 279 -3.37 4.98 0.37
C GLY A 279 -4.73 5.66 0.25
N PHE A 280 -5.70 5.29 1.09
CA PHE A 280 -7.04 5.90 1.09
C PHE A 280 -6.98 7.40 1.42
N LEU A 281 -6.19 7.79 2.42
CA LEU A 281 -6.01 9.19 2.78
C LEU A 281 -5.43 9.99 1.61
N SER A 282 -4.38 9.49 0.96
CA SER A 282 -3.79 10.16 -0.21
C SER A 282 -4.76 10.24 -1.41
N ALA A 283 -5.65 9.25 -1.57
CA ALA A 283 -6.68 9.27 -2.61
C ALA A 283 -7.73 10.36 -2.32
N LEU A 284 -8.19 10.47 -1.07
CA LEU A 284 -9.13 11.51 -0.64
C LEU A 284 -8.51 12.91 -0.74
N ASP A 285 -7.23 13.06 -0.39
CA ASP A 285 -6.48 14.31 -0.52
C ASP A 285 -6.35 14.74 -1.99
N SER A 286 -6.06 13.80 -2.89
CA SER A 286 -6.00 14.05 -4.33
C SER A 286 -7.37 14.37 -4.92
N ALA A 287 -8.44 13.70 -4.48
CA ALA A 287 -9.81 14.00 -4.90
C ALA A 287 -10.22 15.41 -4.46
N TRP A 288 -9.88 15.82 -3.23
CA TRP A 288 -10.12 17.17 -2.74
C TRP A 288 -9.35 18.22 -3.55
N MET A 289 -8.06 17.97 -3.84
CA MET A 289 -7.26 18.88 -4.66
C MET A 289 -7.91 19.12 -6.03
N ILE A 290 -8.32 18.05 -6.71
CA ILE A 290 -9.00 18.12 -8.01
C ILE A 290 -10.32 18.89 -7.90
N ALA A 291 -11.14 18.61 -6.88
CA ALA A 291 -12.43 19.28 -6.67
C ALA A 291 -12.31 20.78 -6.35
N ARG A 292 -11.10 21.28 -6.08
CA ARG A 292 -10.81 22.68 -5.76
C ARG A 292 -10.05 23.41 -6.87
N ILE A 293 -9.74 22.75 -7.99
CA ILE A 293 -9.20 23.39 -9.20
C ILE A 293 -10.14 24.53 -9.63
N GLY A 294 -9.57 25.69 -9.91
CA GLY A 294 -10.30 26.90 -10.30
C GLY A 294 -11.07 27.60 -9.17
N ARG A 295 -11.14 27.01 -7.96
CA ARG A 295 -11.76 27.61 -6.77
C ARG A 295 -10.75 28.15 -5.77
N LYS A 296 -9.52 27.63 -5.82
CA LYS A 296 -8.35 28.09 -5.06
C LYS A 296 -7.23 28.41 -6.04
N THR A 297 -6.31 29.27 -5.62
CA THR A 297 -5.07 29.49 -6.35
C THR A 297 -4.25 28.20 -6.39
N ASP A 298 -3.46 28.04 -7.44
CA ASP A 298 -2.60 26.89 -7.67
C ASP A 298 -1.62 26.69 -6.50
N GLU A 299 -1.07 27.80 -5.98
CA GLU A 299 -0.14 27.83 -4.86
C GLU A 299 -0.80 27.32 -3.59
N GLN A 300 -2.03 27.77 -3.31
CA GLN A 300 -2.78 27.30 -2.14
C GLN A 300 -3.14 25.82 -2.25
N LEU A 301 -3.49 25.34 -3.45
CA LEU A 301 -3.79 23.93 -3.67
C LEU A 301 -2.59 23.04 -3.38
N LEU A 302 -1.41 23.41 -3.91
CA LEU A 302 -0.17 22.67 -3.69
C LEU A 302 0.26 22.73 -2.21
N ALA A 303 0.13 23.89 -1.56
CA ALA A 303 0.43 24.04 -0.14
C ALA A 303 -0.48 23.17 0.75
N ASP A 304 -1.80 23.22 0.55
CA ASP A 304 -2.76 22.40 1.31
C ASP A 304 -2.48 20.90 1.08
N ARG A 305 -2.17 20.51 -0.17
CA ARG A 305 -1.85 19.11 -0.51
C ARG A 305 -0.55 18.65 0.13
N GLN A 306 0.46 19.52 0.23
CA GLN A 306 1.74 19.26 0.89
C GLN A 306 1.56 19.05 2.39
N ILE A 307 0.74 19.86 3.06
CA ILE A 307 0.45 19.71 4.50
C ILE A 307 -0.21 18.37 4.76
N ALA A 308 -1.24 18.00 3.98
CA ALA A 308 -1.89 16.70 4.10
C ALA A 308 -0.90 15.53 3.90
N TYR A 309 0.03 15.67 2.95
CA TYR A 309 1.07 14.66 2.73
C TYR A 309 2.02 14.53 3.93
N GLN A 310 2.43 15.64 4.53
CA GLN A 310 3.28 15.63 5.72
C GLN A 310 2.61 14.92 6.92
N VAL A 311 1.30 15.06 7.09
CA VAL A 311 0.55 14.27 8.08
C VAL A 311 0.67 12.78 7.76
N VAL A 312 0.37 12.38 6.51
CA VAL A 312 0.45 10.98 6.06
C VAL A 312 1.84 10.36 6.26
N GLN A 313 2.91 11.15 6.09
CA GLN A 313 4.29 10.71 6.34
C GLN A 313 4.54 10.37 7.82
N ARG A 314 3.95 11.12 8.75
CA ARG A 314 4.13 10.94 10.20
C ARG A 314 3.19 9.89 10.81
N LEU A 315 2.07 9.58 10.16
CA LEU A 315 1.15 8.53 10.64
C LEU A 315 1.84 7.18 10.75
N SER A 316 1.67 6.50 11.89
CA SER A 316 2.11 5.11 12.06
C SER A 316 1.03 4.28 12.75
N GLY A 317 1.28 2.97 12.91
CA GLY A 317 0.38 2.11 13.68
C GLY A 317 0.05 2.66 15.07
N HIS A 318 1.01 3.37 15.69
CA HIS A 318 0.95 3.91 17.05
C HIS A 318 0.85 5.45 17.13
N HIS A 319 1.16 6.17 16.05
CA HIS A 319 1.07 7.62 15.98
C HIS A 319 -0.13 8.03 15.13
N ARG A 320 -1.22 8.46 15.79
CA ARG A 320 -2.47 8.89 15.14
C ARG A 320 -2.99 10.21 15.67
N ASP A 321 -2.17 10.95 16.41
CA ASP A 321 -2.61 12.14 17.17
C ASP A 321 -3.00 13.30 16.25
N GLU A 322 -2.46 13.33 15.03
CA GLU A 322 -2.84 14.31 14.00
C GLU A 322 -4.15 13.96 13.26
N MET A 323 -4.81 12.85 13.62
CA MET A 323 -6.08 12.41 13.01
C MET A 323 -7.29 12.79 13.84
N GLN A 324 -8.36 13.21 13.16
CA GLN A 324 -9.65 13.47 13.79
C GLN A 324 -10.24 12.18 14.39
N LYS A 325 -10.73 12.24 15.64
CA LYS A 325 -11.21 11.04 16.35
C LYS A 325 -12.50 10.47 15.73
N ASN A 326 -13.36 11.32 15.19
CA ASN A 326 -14.67 10.91 14.68
C ASN A 326 -14.60 10.48 13.21
N VAL A 327 -14.21 9.23 12.99
CA VAL A 327 -14.06 8.63 11.65
C VAL A 327 -15.35 8.62 10.82
N ARG A 328 -16.53 8.76 11.44
CA ARG A 328 -17.82 8.82 10.71
C ARG A 328 -18.05 10.16 10.01
N LYS A 329 -17.31 11.20 10.40
CA LYS A 329 -17.38 12.54 9.79
C LYS A 329 -16.34 12.75 8.69
N TYR A 330 -15.56 11.74 8.37
CA TYR A 330 -14.51 11.86 7.36
C TYR A 330 -15.14 12.08 5.99
N THR A 331 -14.62 13.05 5.27
CA THR A 331 -14.98 13.37 3.89
C THR A 331 -13.72 13.59 3.07
N VAL A 332 -13.87 13.93 1.79
CA VAL A 332 -12.76 14.40 0.97
C VAL A 332 -12.07 15.62 1.57
N ASP A 333 -12.76 16.50 2.32
CA ASP A 333 -12.12 17.66 2.94
C ASP A 333 -11.08 17.23 4.01
N PRO A 334 -9.78 17.55 3.84
CA PRO A 334 -8.74 17.16 4.77
C PRO A 334 -8.98 17.67 6.20
N ARG A 335 -9.70 18.78 6.38
CA ARG A 335 -10.03 19.33 7.72
C ARG A 335 -10.96 18.41 8.51
N THR A 336 -11.69 17.53 7.84
CA THR A 336 -12.53 16.51 8.50
C THR A 336 -11.72 15.29 8.96
N ARG A 337 -10.46 15.18 8.52
CA ARG A 337 -9.60 14.00 8.73
C ARG A 337 -8.36 14.32 9.56
N TYR A 338 -7.82 15.52 9.44
CA TYR A 338 -6.59 15.96 10.11
C TYR A 338 -6.87 17.09 11.09
N ILE A 339 -6.08 17.16 12.17
CA ILE A 339 -6.17 18.20 13.23
C ILE A 339 -5.22 19.38 12.93
N VAL A 340 -4.37 19.27 11.90
CA VAL A 340 -3.40 20.32 11.54
C VAL A 340 -4.04 21.54 10.90
N ASP A 341 -3.36 22.67 11.04
CA ASP A 341 -3.73 23.92 10.38
C ASP A 341 -3.39 23.92 8.89
N PHE A 342 -4.27 24.53 8.10
CA PHE A 342 -4.10 24.76 6.67
C PHE A 342 -4.06 26.27 6.41
N PRO A 343 -2.90 26.94 6.65
CA PRO A 343 -2.77 28.38 6.53
C PRO A 343 -2.95 28.85 5.09
N ARG A 344 -3.38 30.11 4.94
CA ARG A 344 -3.40 30.75 3.63
C ARG A 344 -1.97 31.07 3.19
N VAL A 345 -1.64 30.75 1.95
CA VAL A 345 -0.43 31.21 1.30
C VAL A 345 -0.64 32.69 0.99
N CYS A 346 0.23 33.55 1.52
CA CYS A 346 0.21 35.00 1.31
C CYS A 346 0.72 35.37 -0.07
#